data_AF-A0A7W1K2H4-F1
#
_entry.id   AF-A0A7W1K2H4-F1
#
_cell.length_a   1.000
_cell.length_b   1.000
_cell.length_c   1.000
_cell.angle_alpha   90.00
_cell.angle_beta   90.00
_cell.angle_gamma   90.00
#
_symmetry.space_group_name_H-M   'P 1'
#
loop_
_entity.id
_entity.type
_entity.pdbx_description
1 polymer ?
#
loop_
_entity_poly.entity_id
_entity_poly.type
_entity_poly.pdbx_seq_one_letter_code
_entity_poly.pdbx_strand_id
1 'polypeptide(L)' 'MLLMGDPELDPERAVERLRQTTADHNARPGQLFQLSLSIGVSALPAGRSVTLEELIDAADEGMYEDKRGKRESRSVWSI' A
#
# COMPACT_ATOMS: atom_id res chain seq x y z
N MET A 1 -6.90 6.61 0.71
CA MET A 1 -8.24 6.04 0.98
C MET A 1 -8.39 6.01 2.48
N LEU A 2 -9.45 6.60 3.04
CA LEU A 2 -9.73 6.50 4.48
C LEU A 2 -10.70 5.34 4.70
N LEU A 3 -10.34 4.38 5.54
CA LEU A 3 -11.27 3.36 6.02
C LEU A 3 -11.83 3.84 7.35
N MET A 4 -13.13 4.10 7.40
CA MET A 4 -13.84 4.38 8.64
C MET A 4 -14.91 3.30 8.84
N GLY A 5 -15.01 2.78 10.07
CA GLY A 5 -16.22 2.11 10.51
C GLY A 5 -16.21 0.58 10.59
N ASP A 6 -15.06 -0.07 10.58
CA ASP A 6 -15.01 -1.50 10.90
C ASP A 6 -13.75 -1.85 11.73
N PRO A 7 -13.91 -2.11 13.04
CA PRO A 7 -12.81 -2.48 13.93
C PRO A 7 -12.24 -3.87 13.64
N GLU A 8 -12.92 -4.71 12.85
CA GLU A 8 -12.42 -6.01 12.39
C GLU A 8 -11.72 -5.93 11.04
N LEU A 9 -11.72 -4.76 10.40
CA LEU A 9 -11.12 -4.59 9.09
C LEU A 9 -9.61 -4.55 9.23
N ASP A 10 -9.02 -5.73 9.03
CA ASP A 10 -7.58 -5.90 8.98
C ASP A 10 -6.99 -5.03 7.83
N PRO A 11 -6.23 -3.98 8.14
CA PRO A 11 -5.62 -3.12 7.13
C PRO A 11 -4.73 -3.90 6.17
N GLU A 12 -4.05 -4.93 6.64
CA GLU A 12 -3.19 -5.77 5.81
C GLU A 12 -4.03 -6.54 4.78
N ARG A 13 -5.19 -7.04 5.18
CA ARG A 13 -6.12 -7.70 4.27
C ARG A 13 -6.63 -6.76 3.17
N ALA A 14 -6.86 -5.49 3.48
CA ALA A 14 -7.24 -4.49 2.48
C ALA A 14 -6.09 -4.23 1.49
N VAL A 15 -4.86 -4.12 1.98
CA VAL A 15 -3.66 -3.98 1.14
C VAL A 15 -3.52 -5.19 0.22
N GLU A 16 -3.64 -6.41 0.75
CA GLU A 16 -3.52 -7.65 -0.02
C GLU A 16 -4.54 -7.71 -1.16
N ARG A 17 -5.79 -7.30 -0.90
CA ARG A 17 -6.82 -7.21 -1.95
C ARG A 17 -6.44 -6.24 -3.06
N LEU A 18 -5.83 -5.10 -2.73
CA LEU A 18 -5.34 -4.13 -3.72
C LEU A 18 -4.17 -4.69 -4.54
N ARG A 19 -3.25 -5.43 -3.89
CA ARG A 19 -2.15 -6.13 -4.56
C ARG A 19 -2.69 -7.15 -5.56
N GLN A 20 -3.60 -8.02 -5.13
CA GLN A 20 -4.20 -9.04 -5.98
C GLN A 20 -4.93 -8.40 -7.17
N THR A 21 -5.72 -7.35 -6.94
CA THR A 21 -6.42 -6.63 -8.01
C THR A 21 -5.46 -6.06 -9.05
N THR A 22 -4.31 -5.53 -8.61
CA THR A 22 -3.27 -5.03 -9.51
C THR A 22 -2.62 -6.16 -10.31
N ALA A 23 -2.33 -7.29 -9.66
CA ALA A 23 -1.78 -8.47 -10.32
C ALA A 23 -2.74 -9.04 -11.38
N ASP A 24 -4.02 -9.19 -11.02
CA ASP A 24 -5.07 -9.67 -11.93
C ASP A 24 -5.22 -8.74 -13.13
N HIS A 25 -5.13 -7.42 -12.92
CA HIS A 25 -5.17 -6.45 -14.02
C HIS A 25 -3.98 -6.59 -14.97
N ASN A 26 -2.77 -6.77 -14.42
CA ASN A 26 -1.54 -6.96 -15.18
C ASN A 26 -1.51 -8.29 -15.94
N ALA A 27 -2.22 -9.31 -15.45
CA ALA A 27 -2.30 -10.63 -16.09
C ALA A 27 -3.26 -10.67 -17.29
N ARG A 28 -4.05 -9.61 -17.54
CA ARG A 28 -4.99 -9.57 -18.66
C ARG A 28 -4.24 -9.50 -20.00
N PRO A 29 -4.68 -10.25 -21.03
CA PRO A 29 -4.07 -10.18 -22.35
C PRO A 29 -4.32 -8.80 -23.00
N GLY A 30 -3.37 -8.36 -23.83
CA GLY A 30 -3.46 -7.09 -24.55
C GLY A 30 -3.05 -5.84 -23.74
N GLN A 31 -2.53 -6.02 -22.52
CA GLN A 31 -2.01 -4.91 -21.72
C GLN A 31 -0.65 -4.45 -22.26
N LEU A 32 -0.54 -3.17 -22.58
CA LEU A 32 0.69 -2.56 -23.10
C LEU A 32 1.73 -2.33 -22.00
N PHE A 33 1.29 -2.22 -20.74
CA PHE A 33 2.15 -1.91 -19.60
C PHE A 33 1.68 -2.65 -18.35
N GLN A 34 2.60 -2.90 -17.42
CA GLN A 34 2.29 -3.41 -16.09
C GLN A 34 2.21 -2.27 -15.08
N LEU A 35 1.14 -2.25 -14.29
CA LEU A 35 0.95 -1.31 -13.20
C LEU A 35 1.65 -1.81 -11.93
N SER A 36 2.15 -0.87 -11.14
CA SER A 36 2.65 -1.12 -9.81
C SER A 36 2.18 -0.01 -8.89
N LEU A 37 1.67 -0.38 -7.71
CA LEU A 37 1.22 0.57 -6.70
C LEU A 37 2.22 0.54 -5.53
N SER A 38 2.52 1.68 -4.93
CA SER A 38 3.15 1.72 -3.61
C SER A 38 2.09 2.04 -2.57
N ILE A 39 2.07 1.32 -1.45
CA ILE A 39 0.97 1.42 -0.47
C ILE A 39 1.58 1.49 0.93
N GLY A 40 1.22 2.54 1.66
CA GLY A 40 1.46 2.66 3.10
C GLY A 40 0.13 2.73 3.84
N VAL A 41 0.12 2.21 5.07
CA VAL A 41 -1.07 2.17 5.91
C VAL A 41 -0.72 2.64 7.31
N SER A 42 -1.58 3.48 7.86
CA SER A 42 -1.56 3.88 9.26
C SER A 42 -2.93 3.61 9.87
N ALA A 43 -2.95 3.31 11.16
CA ALA A 43 -4.16 3.08 11.93
C ALA A 43 -4.15 3.97 13.17
N LEU A 44 -5.34 4.43 13.58
CA LEU A 44 -5.49 5.18 14.81
C LEU A 44 -5.18 4.25 16.00
N PRO A 45 -4.12 4.53 16.79
CA PRO A 45 -3.79 3.70 17.94
C PRO A 45 -4.89 3.76 19.00
N ALA A 46 -5.27 2.60 19.55
CA ALA A 46 -6.22 2.53 20.65
C ALA A 46 -5.68 3.29 21.88
N GLY A 47 -6.52 4.15 22.46
CA GLY A 47 -6.18 4.86 23.70
C GLY A 47 -5.21 6.04 23.53
N ARG A 48 -4.85 6.43 22.29
CA ARG A 48 -4.03 7.61 22.03
C ARG A 48 -4.76 8.56 21.07
N SER A 49 -4.73 9.84 21.40
CA SER A 49 -5.08 10.91 20.47
C SER A 49 -3.86 11.21 19.59
N VAL A 50 -4.02 11.06 18.28
CA VAL A 50 -3.10 11.58 17.26
C VAL A 50 -3.89 12.47 16.32
N THR A 51 -3.22 13.43 15.70
CA THR A 51 -3.87 14.28 14.69
C THR A 51 -4.04 13.52 13.38
N LEU A 52 -4.90 14.04 12.50
CA LEU A 52 -5.07 13.47 11.17
C LEU A 52 -3.76 13.58 10.36
N GLU A 53 -3.04 14.68 10.52
CA GLU A 53 -1.75 14.93 9.86
C GLU A 53 -0.73 13.87 10.25
N GLU A 54 -0.61 13.55 11.54
CA GLU A 54 0.30 12.49 12.02
C GLU A 54 -0.03 11.13 11.39
N LEU A 55 -1.31 10.80 11.20
CA LEU A 55 -1.73 9.57 10.54
C LEU A 55 -1.39 9.58 9.04
N ILE A 56 -1.57 10.70 8.37
CA ILE A 56 -1.24 10.85 6.96
C ILE A 56 0.28 10.72 6.76
N ASP A 57 1.07 11.39 7.59
CA ASP A 57 2.53 11.37 7.52
C ASP A 57 3.07 9.94 7.72
N ALA A 58 2.53 9.20 8.70
CA ALA A 58 2.89 7.80 8.92
C ALA A 58 2.53 6.90 7.73
N ALA A 59 1.39 7.13 7.07
CA ALA A 59 1.01 6.39 5.87
C ALA A 59 1.90 6.74 4.67
N ASP A 60 2.30 8.00 4.53
CA ASP A 60 3.21 8.45 3.46
C ASP A 60 4.61 7.84 3.62
N GLU A 61 5.13 7.81 4.86
CA GLU A 61 6.40 7.17 5.18
C GLU A 61 6.38 5.68 4.79
N GLY A 62 5.37 4.92 5.24
CA GLY A 62 5.25 3.51 4.88
C GLY A 62 5.10 3.26 3.37
N MET A 63 4.41 4.17 2.65
CA MET A 63 4.31 4.10 1.19
C MET A 63 5.69 4.29 0.55
N TYR A 64 6.46 5.24 1.07
CA TYR A 64 7.77 5.55 0.55
C TYR A 64 8.79 4.42 0.79
N GLU A 65 8.71 3.74 1.93
CA GLU A 65 9.47 2.52 2.22
C GLU A 65 9.13 1.39 1.24
N ASP A 66 7.84 1.09 1.03
CA ASP A 66 7.38 0.09 0.04
C ASP A 66 7.87 0.42 -1.37
N LYS A 67 7.87 1.71 -1.74
CA LYS A 67 8.39 2.20 -3.01
C LYS A 67 9.89 1.98 -3.15
N ARG A 68 10.67 2.19 -2.08
CA ARG A 68 12.12 1.96 -2.07
C ARG A 68 12.44 0.47 -2.23
N GLY A 69 11.82 -0.40 -1.43
CA GLY A 69 12.04 -1.85 -1.52
C GLY A 69 11.75 -2.42 -2.91
N LYS A 70 10.71 -1.91 -3.59
CA LYS A 70 10.39 -2.28 -4.98
C LYS A 70 11.43 -1.83 -5.99
N ARG A 71 12.00 -0.63 -5.81
CA ARG A 71 13.05 -0.12 -6.71
C ARG A 71 14.33 -0.92 -6.56
N GLU A 72 14.70 -1.26 -5.34
CA GLU A 72 15.86 -2.11 -5.06
C GLU A 72 15.69 -3.49 -5.72
N SER A 73 14.55 -4.13 -5.50
CA SER A 73 14.21 -5.41 -6.13
C SER A 73 14.25 -5.37 -7.66
N ARG A 74 13.85 -4.23 -8.26
CA ARG A 74 13.88 -4.04 -9.71
C ARG A 74 15.29 -3.76 -10.25
N SER A 75 16.13 -3.07 -9.47
CA SER A 75 17.53 -2.82 -9.85
C SER A 75 18.38 -4.09 -9.80
N VAL A 76 18.11 -5.01 -8.89
CA VAL A 76 18.83 -6.30 -8.77
C VAL A 76 18.57 -7.23 -9.96
N TRP A 77 17.39 -7.15 -10.59
CA TRP A 77 17.06 -7.95 -11.79
C TRP A 77 17.64 -7.37 -13.10
N SER A 78 18.29 -6.21 -13.04
CA SER A 78 18.78 -5.50 -14.23
C SER A 78 20.30 -5.66 -14.47
N ILE A 79 20.95 -6.61 -13.79
CA ILE A 79 22.37 -7.01 -13.92
C ILE A 79 22.41 -8.47 -14.37
#